data_AF-A0A143G884-F1
#
_entry.id   AF-A0A143G884-F1
#
_cell.length_a   1.000
_cell.length_b   1.000
_cell.length_c   1.000
_cell.angle_alpha   90.00
_cell.angle_beta   90.00
_cell.angle_gamma   90.00
#
_symmetry.space_group_name_H-M   'P 1'
#
loop_
_entity.id
_entity.type
_entity.pdbx_description
1 polymer ?
#
loop_
_entity_poly.entity_id
_entity_poly.type
_entity_poly.pdbx_seq_one_letter_code
_entity_poly.pdbx_strand_id
1 'polypeptide(L)'
;MSTTMIYGIKRWGVKSVSVIAEYQNSHGSAPVVWDFMAQRYLGEQYHHRLNDLGELWNTSYREDIPMEYRRVMKMTCDRAILLNENALEAVSHIRKFVDEFPHPSNKVNHWAQIAEDIELFHSQNKYIAYGLRMTSMDENDFYGEPFMKRGREHYHKINWKELGYFDAYASKITR
;
A
#
# COMPACT_ATOMS: atom_id res chain seq x y z
N MET A 1 9.62 -16.53 0.47
CA MET A 1 10.20 -15.19 0.66
C MET A 1 9.05 -14.21 0.59
N SER A 2 8.97 -13.25 1.52
CA SER A 2 7.90 -12.24 1.48
C SER A 2 8.20 -11.19 0.42
N THR A 3 7.16 -10.63 -0.19
CA THR A 3 7.29 -9.63 -1.25
C THR A 3 6.34 -8.46 -1.01
N THR A 4 6.67 -7.34 -1.63
CA THR A 4 5.77 -6.20 -1.80
C THR A 4 5.37 -6.16 -3.27
N MET A 5 4.07 -6.00 -3.53
CA MET A 5 3.54 -5.99 -4.89
C MET A 5 2.70 -4.73 -5.12
N ILE A 6 2.89 -4.14 -6.30
CA ILE A 6 2.01 -3.10 -6.83
C ILE A 6 1.20 -3.71 -7.96
N TYR A 7 -0.12 -3.53 -7.92
CA TYR A 7 -1.06 -4.02 -8.91
C TYR A 7 -1.62 -2.88 -9.76
N GLY A 8 -1.68 -3.04 -11.07
CA GLY A 8 -2.24 -2.05 -11.99
C GLY A 8 -3.71 -2.32 -12.33
N ILE A 9 -4.64 -1.55 -11.75
CA ILE A 9 -6.09 -1.70 -11.95
C ILE A 9 -6.52 -0.93 -13.20
N LYS A 10 -6.92 -1.63 -14.28
CA LYS A 10 -7.35 -1.01 -15.54
C LYS A 10 -8.82 -0.60 -15.58
N ARG A 11 -9.67 -1.28 -14.81
CA ARG A 11 -11.11 -1.01 -14.65
C ARG A 11 -11.66 -1.70 -13.40
N TRP A 12 -12.78 -1.23 -12.87
CA TRP A 12 -13.46 -1.89 -11.77
C TRP A 12 -14.11 -3.22 -12.21
N GLY A 13 -14.22 -4.18 -11.27
CA GLY A 13 -14.89 -5.46 -11.51
C GLY A 13 -14.16 -6.40 -12.48
N VAL A 14 -12.82 -6.43 -12.46
CA VAL A 14 -12.01 -7.43 -13.17
C VAL A 14 -11.87 -8.72 -12.37
N LYS A 15 -11.44 -9.81 -13.03
CA LYS A 15 -11.23 -11.12 -12.39
C LYS A 15 -9.86 -11.23 -11.71
N SER A 16 -8.87 -10.54 -12.27
CA SER A 16 -7.51 -10.48 -11.77
C SER A 16 -6.88 -9.16 -12.19
N VAL A 17 -5.88 -8.73 -11.43
CA VAL A 17 -5.11 -7.52 -11.68
C VAL A 17 -3.65 -7.90 -11.94
N SER A 18 -3.01 -7.24 -12.90
CA SER A 18 -1.60 -7.50 -13.20
C SER A 18 -0.69 -6.88 -12.13
N VAL A 19 0.28 -7.66 -11.66
CA VAL A 19 1.44 -7.12 -10.93
C VAL A 19 2.24 -6.26 -11.90
N ILE A 20 2.52 -5.01 -11.52
CA ILE A 20 3.29 -4.05 -12.32
C ILE A 20 4.67 -3.79 -11.72
N ALA A 21 4.83 -4.00 -10.40
CA ALA A 21 6.11 -4.00 -9.72
C ALA A 21 6.11 -5.02 -8.58
N GLU A 22 7.25 -5.66 -8.36
CA GLU A 22 7.47 -6.62 -7.28
C GLU A 22 8.83 -6.35 -6.63
N TYR A 23 8.83 -6.25 -5.30
CA TYR A 23 10.03 -6.04 -4.51
C TYR A 23 10.24 -7.22 -3.56
N GLN A 24 11.42 -7.81 -3.62
CA GLN A 24 11.81 -8.87 -2.69
C GLN A 24 12.03 -8.30 -1.30
N ASN A 25 11.69 -9.09 -0.27
CA ASN A 25 11.76 -8.72 1.14
C ASN A 25 10.78 -7.59 1.51
N SER A 26 9.59 -7.98 1.97
CA SER A 26 8.53 -7.05 2.40
C SER A 26 8.90 -6.19 3.61
N HIS A 27 9.98 -6.50 4.34
CA HIS A 27 10.43 -5.62 5.42
C HIS A 27 10.88 -4.25 4.93
N GLY A 28 11.15 -4.09 3.62
CA GLY A 28 11.51 -2.81 3.02
C GLY A 28 10.35 -1.88 2.66
N SER A 29 9.10 -2.23 2.97
CA SER A 29 7.92 -1.41 2.60
C SER A 29 7.09 -0.98 3.81
N ALA A 30 6.07 -1.74 4.22
CA ALA A 30 5.18 -1.41 5.33
C ALA A 30 5.97 -1.20 6.65
N PRO A 31 6.85 -2.13 7.07
CA PRO A 31 7.59 -1.98 8.32
C PRO A 31 8.49 -0.73 8.40
N VAL A 32 9.00 -0.24 7.27
CA VAL A 32 9.77 1.02 7.18
C VAL A 32 8.91 2.20 7.65
N VAL A 33 7.67 2.30 7.17
CA VAL A 33 6.73 3.34 7.59
C VAL A 33 6.31 3.12 9.03
N TRP A 34 6.06 1.87 9.42
CA TRP A 34 5.61 1.56 10.77
C TRP A 34 6.64 1.93 11.84
N ASP A 35 7.91 1.63 11.60
CA ASP A 35 9.02 2.03 12.48
C ASP A 35 9.16 3.55 12.53
N PHE A 36 9.03 4.26 11.40
CA PHE A 36 9.02 5.72 11.39
C PHE A 36 7.90 6.29 12.28
N MET A 37 6.67 5.81 12.08
CA MET A 37 5.51 6.32 12.81
C MET A 37 5.62 6.01 14.31
N ALA A 38 6.10 4.81 14.66
CA ALA A 38 6.34 4.41 16.05
C ALA A 38 7.37 5.33 16.74
N GLN A 39 8.52 5.55 16.09
CA GLN A 39 9.60 6.38 16.63
C GLN A 39 9.19 7.84 16.75
N ARG A 40 8.57 8.38 15.71
CA ARG A 40 8.31 9.82 15.61
C ARG A 40 7.11 10.28 16.42
N TYR A 41 6.06 9.45 16.51
CA TYR A 41 4.75 9.87 17.00
C TYR A 41 4.19 9.05 18.17
N LEU A 42 4.79 7.89 18.48
CA LEU A 42 4.36 7.01 19.56
C LEU A 42 5.43 6.79 20.64
N GLY A 43 6.65 7.31 20.44
CA GLY A 43 7.74 7.25 21.42
C GLY A 43 8.40 5.87 21.53
N GLU A 44 8.15 4.97 20.57
CA GLU A 44 8.68 3.60 20.58
C GLU A 44 9.81 3.41 19.58
N GLN A 45 10.80 2.58 19.92
CA GLN A 45 11.95 2.37 19.03
C GLN A 45 11.57 1.64 17.73
N TYR A 46 10.59 0.72 17.80
CA TYR A 46 10.14 -0.09 16.67
C TYR A 46 8.66 -0.41 16.82
N HIS A 47 7.95 -0.63 15.71
CA HIS A 47 6.52 -0.94 15.75
C HIS A 47 6.19 -2.23 16.53
N HIS A 48 7.06 -3.25 16.49
CA HIS A 48 6.86 -4.52 17.20
C HIS A 48 6.98 -4.39 18.74
N ARG A 49 7.36 -3.22 19.25
CA ARG A 49 7.35 -2.92 20.69
C ARG A 49 6.03 -2.31 21.17
N LEU A 50 5.15 -1.92 20.25
CA LEU A 50 3.83 -1.41 20.61
C LEU A 50 2.99 -2.54 21.23
N ASN A 51 2.34 -2.23 22.35
CA ASN A 51 1.39 -3.14 23.00
C ASN A 51 0.08 -3.26 22.21
N ASP A 52 -0.27 -2.20 21.45
CA ASP A 52 -1.45 -2.15 20.60
C ASP A 52 -1.08 -1.59 19.21
N LEU A 53 -1.14 -2.43 18.18
CA LEU A 53 -0.96 -1.99 16.79
C LEU A 53 -2.08 -1.05 16.31
N GLY A 54 -3.23 -1.02 17.01
CA GLY A 54 -4.27 -0.03 16.81
C GLY A 54 -3.75 1.41 16.93
N GLU A 55 -2.83 1.68 17.84
CA GLU A 55 -2.20 3.00 17.97
C GLU A 55 -1.40 3.38 16.72
N LEU A 56 -0.69 2.41 16.15
CA LEU A 56 0.03 2.58 14.89
C LEU A 56 -0.93 2.90 13.74
N TRP A 57 -2.01 2.13 13.58
CA TRP A 57 -3.00 2.36 12.53
C TRP A 57 -3.69 3.72 12.69
N ASN A 58 -3.95 4.13 13.93
CA ASN A 58 -4.58 5.42 14.26
C ASN A 58 -3.73 6.62 13.85
N THR A 59 -2.41 6.48 13.69
CA THR A 59 -1.56 7.57 13.19
C THR A 59 -1.97 8.06 11.81
N SER A 60 -2.62 7.22 11.00
CA SER A 60 -3.14 7.61 9.68
C SER A 60 -4.31 8.61 9.72
N TYR A 61 -4.90 8.84 10.89
CA TYR A 61 -6.04 9.76 11.11
C TYR A 61 -5.73 10.95 12.03
N ARG A 62 -4.58 10.93 12.70
CA ARG A 62 -4.16 11.93 13.69
C ARG A 62 -3.83 13.28 13.04
N GLU A 63 -4.67 14.30 13.23
CA GLU A 63 -4.50 15.61 12.58
C GLU A 63 -3.22 16.36 12.98
N ASP A 64 -2.61 16.01 14.11
CA ASP A 64 -1.31 16.53 14.54
C ASP A 64 -0.13 16.03 13.67
N ILE A 65 -0.35 14.98 12.86
CA ILE A 65 0.64 14.41 11.96
C ILE A 65 0.49 15.03 10.56
N PRO A 66 1.60 15.46 9.91
CA PRO A 66 1.59 15.95 8.54
C PRO A 66 0.83 14.99 7.60
N MET A 67 0.03 15.57 6.70
CA MET A 67 -0.84 14.82 5.82
C MET A 67 -0.05 13.79 5.01
N GLU A 68 1.12 14.15 4.54
CA GLU A 68 2.01 13.34 3.71
C GLU A 68 2.33 12.01 4.39
N TYR A 69 2.68 12.03 5.68
CA TYR A 69 3.00 10.82 6.44
C TYR A 69 1.77 10.01 6.75
N ARG A 70 0.63 10.67 6.98
CA ARG A 70 -0.65 9.97 7.12
C ARG A 70 -1.03 9.23 5.85
N ARG A 71 -0.81 9.84 4.67
CA ARG A 71 -1.11 9.21 3.38
C ARG A 71 -0.19 8.03 3.09
N VAL A 72 1.11 8.18 3.33
CA VAL A 72 2.08 7.07 3.20
C VAL A 72 1.75 5.95 4.19
N MET A 73 1.33 6.28 5.42
CA MET A 73 0.84 5.29 6.38
C MET A 73 -0.42 4.56 5.87
N LYS A 74 -1.41 5.28 5.32
CA LYS A 74 -2.62 4.65 4.74
C LYS A 74 -2.31 3.70 3.59
N MET A 75 -1.28 3.99 2.79
CA MET A 75 -0.82 3.10 1.72
C MET A 75 -0.29 1.74 2.22
N THR A 76 0.04 1.64 3.52
CA THR A 76 0.49 0.39 4.14
C THR A 76 -0.63 -0.50 4.65
N CYS A 77 -1.85 0.03 4.73
CA CYS A 77 -3.00 -0.71 5.20
C CYS A 77 -3.50 -1.69 4.14
N ASP A 78 -4.06 -2.80 4.60
CA ASP A 78 -4.69 -3.76 3.71
C ASP A 78 -5.81 -3.11 2.90
N ARG A 79 -5.94 -3.54 1.64
CA ARG A 79 -6.99 -3.06 0.71
C ARG A 79 -6.93 -1.55 0.41
N ALA A 80 -5.80 -0.91 0.71
CA ALA A 80 -5.51 0.42 0.21
C ALA A 80 -5.32 0.38 -1.31
N ILE A 81 -6.03 1.27 -2.00
CA ILE A 81 -5.77 1.62 -3.40
C ILE A 81 -5.33 3.06 -3.49
N LEU A 82 -4.56 3.37 -4.53
CA LEU A 82 -4.22 4.73 -4.92
C LEU A 82 -4.90 5.02 -6.24
N LEU A 83 -5.86 5.95 -6.27
CA LEU A 83 -6.48 6.38 -7.52
C LEU A 83 -5.45 7.08 -8.43
N ASN A 84 -5.57 6.88 -9.74
CA ASN A 84 -4.60 7.44 -10.68
C ASN A 84 -4.57 8.98 -10.67
N GLU A 85 -5.69 9.62 -10.32
CA GLU A 85 -5.78 11.08 -10.15
C GLU A 85 -4.91 11.60 -8.98
N ASN A 86 -4.65 10.77 -7.97
CA ASN A 86 -3.85 11.12 -6.79
C ASN A 86 -2.39 10.62 -6.90
N ALA A 87 -2.01 10.01 -8.02
CA ALA A 87 -0.74 9.30 -8.16
C ALA A 87 0.48 10.22 -8.01
N LEU A 88 0.47 11.39 -8.67
CA LEU A 88 1.59 12.33 -8.58
C LEU A 88 1.71 12.98 -7.20
N GLU A 89 0.57 13.25 -6.54
CA GLU A 89 0.57 13.72 -5.15
C GLU A 89 1.16 12.66 -4.21
N ALA A 90 0.81 11.38 -4.40
CA ALA A 90 1.42 10.26 -3.70
C ALA A 90 2.93 10.16 -3.90
N VAL A 91 3.40 10.30 -5.13
CA VAL A 91 4.84 10.32 -5.43
C VAL A 91 5.53 11.44 -4.63
N SER A 92 4.94 12.64 -4.60
CA SER A 92 5.49 13.76 -3.82
C SER A 92 5.53 13.47 -2.31
N HIS A 93 4.47 12.88 -1.75
CA HIS A 93 4.41 12.52 -0.33
C HIS A 93 5.41 11.43 0.04
N ILE A 94 5.58 10.43 -0.82
CA ILE A 94 6.57 9.37 -0.63
C ILE A 94 7.98 9.94 -0.66
N ARG A 95 8.30 10.82 -1.62
CA ARG A 95 9.61 11.49 -1.70
C ARG A 95 9.92 12.26 -0.42
N LYS A 96 8.96 13.07 0.07
CA LYS A 96 9.10 13.79 1.34
C LYS A 96 9.33 12.87 2.53
N PHE A 97 8.62 11.74 2.61
CA PHE A 97 8.82 10.72 3.64
C PHE A 97 10.23 10.12 3.58
N VAL A 98 10.72 9.77 2.38
CA VAL A 98 12.06 9.20 2.18
C VAL A 98 13.15 10.21 2.59
N ASP A 99 12.98 11.49 2.26
CA ASP A 99 13.95 12.55 2.59
C ASP A 99 14.07 12.80 4.10
N GLU A 100 12.96 12.76 4.85
CA GLU A 100 12.98 12.97 6.30
C GLU A 100 13.40 11.74 7.11
N PHE A 101 13.29 10.55 6.52
CA PHE A 101 13.65 9.31 7.21
C PHE A 101 14.61 8.43 6.40
N PRO A 102 15.85 8.94 6.18
CA PRO A 102 16.90 8.15 5.55
C PRO A 102 17.19 6.93 6.41
N HIS A 103 16.84 5.75 5.89
CA HIS A 103 17.07 4.49 6.59
C HIS A 103 18.57 4.20 6.71
N PRO A 104 19.00 3.51 7.78
CA PRO A 104 20.39 3.03 7.89
C PRO A 104 20.77 2.20 6.66
N SER A 105 22.01 2.36 6.18
CA SER A 105 22.51 1.71 4.95
C SER A 105 22.45 0.17 4.95
N ASN A 106 22.20 -0.45 6.10
CA ASN A 106 22.07 -1.90 6.26
C ASN A 106 20.60 -2.40 6.26
N LYS A 107 19.62 -1.52 6.01
CA LYS A 107 18.21 -1.89 5.90
C LYS A 107 17.69 -1.63 4.49
N VAL A 108 16.86 -2.54 4.00
CA VAL A 108 16.17 -2.39 2.70
C VAL A 108 15.07 -1.33 2.87
N ASN A 109 14.93 -0.43 1.89
CA ASN A 109 13.83 0.51 1.80
C ASN A 109 13.41 0.64 0.32
N HIS A 110 12.18 0.24 0.02
CA HIS A 110 11.63 0.20 -1.33
C HIS A 110 10.89 1.47 -1.72
N TRP A 111 10.64 2.41 -0.79
CA TRP A 111 9.73 3.54 -1.05
C TRP A 111 10.24 4.50 -2.13
N ALA A 112 11.55 4.69 -2.25
CA ALA A 112 12.12 5.47 -3.36
C ALA A 112 11.76 4.82 -4.71
N GLN A 113 11.95 3.49 -4.83
CA GLN A 113 11.61 2.75 -6.05
C GLN A 113 10.09 2.68 -6.29
N ILE A 114 9.28 2.52 -5.24
CA ILE A 114 7.81 2.57 -5.32
C ILE A 114 7.35 3.90 -5.92
N ALA A 115 7.95 5.03 -5.51
CA ALA A 115 7.63 6.33 -6.07
C ALA A 115 7.99 6.43 -7.56
N GLU A 116 9.17 5.96 -7.95
CA GLU A 116 9.60 5.91 -9.36
C GLU A 116 8.66 5.05 -10.21
N ASP A 117 8.28 3.88 -9.72
CA ASP A 117 7.39 2.97 -10.45
C ASP A 117 5.97 3.55 -10.59
N ILE A 118 5.41 4.16 -9.53
CA ILE A 118 4.11 4.84 -9.63
C ILE A 118 4.16 5.97 -10.67
N GLU A 119 5.21 6.81 -10.65
CA GLU A 119 5.39 7.89 -11.62
C GLU A 119 5.50 7.36 -13.06
N LEU A 120 6.30 6.30 -13.26
CA LEU A 120 6.45 5.62 -14.53
C LEU A 120 5.11 5.08 -15.04
N PHE A 121 4.35 4.36 -14.23
CA PHE A 121 3.08 3.77 -14.66
C PHE A 121 1.97 4.81 -14.83
N HIS A 122 1.98 5.89 -14.05
CA HIS A 122 1.10 7.02 -14.24
C HIS A 122 1.29 7.66 -15.61
N SER A 123 2.54 7.86 -16.04
CA SER A 123 2.85 8.43 -17.36
C SER A 123 2.31 7.61 -18.54
N GLN A 124 2.07 6.31 -18.34
CA GLN A 124 1.51 5.43 -19.37
C GLN A 124 -0.01 5.60 -19.53
N ASN A 125 -0.69 6.19 -18.54
CA ASN A 125 -2.14 6.42 -18.52
C ASN A 125 -2.98 5.15 -18.83
N LYS A 126 -2.54 3.99 -18.33
CA LYS A 126 -3.18 2.68 -18.57
C LYS A 126 -4.07 2.22 -17.42
N TYR A 127 -3.89 2.79 -16.24
CA TYR A 127 -4.50 2.32 -15.00
C TYR A 127 -5.36 3.42 -14.39
N ILE A 128 -6.50 3.02 -13.84
CA ILE A 128 -7.39 3.92 -13.09
C ILE A 128 -7.03 3.97 -11.61
N ALA A 129 -6.30 2.97 -11.11
CA ALA A 129 -5.82 2.89 -9.74
C ALA A 129 -4.65 1.89 -9.61
N TYR A 130 -3.95 1.98 -8.49
CA TYR A 130 -2.86 1.10 -8.08
C TYR A 130 -3.25 0.37 -6.79
N GLY A 131 -3.15 -0.95 -6.81
CA GLY A 131 -3.30 -1.79 -5.62
C GLY A 131 -1.99 -1.91 -4.87
N LEU A 132 -2.00 -1.67 -3.56
CA LEU A 132 -0.80 -1.65 -2.74
C LEU A 132 -0.82 -2.83 -1.78
N ARG A 133 0.05 -3.81 -2.00
CA ARG A 133 0.19 -4.97 -1.10
C ARG A 133 1.59 -4.97 -0.49
N MET A 134 1.69 -4.39 0.70
CA MET A 134 2.97 -4.12 1.33
C MET A 134 3.56 -5.36 2.03
N THR A 135 2.73 -6.22 2.60
CA THR A 135 3.13 -7.50 3.18
C THR A 135 2.28 -8.64 2.65
N SER A 136 2.87 -9.60 1.92
CA SER A 136 2.19 -10.81 1.49
C SER A 136 2.32 -11.90 2.58
N MET A 137 1.22 -12.28 3.25
CA MET A 137 1.24 -13.45 4.14
C MET A 137 0.45 -14.64 3.60
N ASP A 138 -0.83 -14.55 3.21
CA ASP A 138 -1.51 -15.76 2.69
C ASP A 138 -2.61 -15.56 1.62
N GLU A 139 -3.17 -14.37 1.40
CA GLU A 139 -4.26 -14.17 0.41
C GLU A 139 -3.99 -13.00 -0.54
N ASN A 140 -4.24 -13.19 -1.85
CA ASN A 140 -4.11 -12.14 -2.85
C ASN A 140 -5.46 -11.48 -3.12
N ASP A 141 -5.77 -10.47 -2.33
CA ASP A 141 -7.04 -9.73 -2.39
C ASP A 141 -7.31 -9.08 -3.76
N PHE A 142 -6.28 -8.92 -4.62
CA PHE A 142 -6.39 -8.36 -5.96
C PHE A 142 -6.81 -9.39 -7.02
N TYR A 143 -7.15 -10.61 -6.61
CA TYR A 143 -7.68 -11.68 -7.46
C TYR A 143 -9.08 -12.04 -6.93
N GLY A 144 -10.02 -12.31 -7.83
CA GLY A 144 -11.36 -12.72 -7.42
C GLY A 144 -11.35 -14.14 -6.84
N GLU A 145 -12.39 -14.50 -6.09
CA GLU A 145 -12.53 -15.85 -5.53
C GLU A 145 -12.40 -16.94 -6.60
N PRO A 146 -11.58 -17.99 -6.37
CA PRO A 146 -11.43 -19.10 -7.30
C PRO A 146 -12.69 -19.98 -7.31
N PHE A 147 -13.08 -20.46 -8.50
CA PHE A 147 -14.14 -21.44 -8.67
C PHE A 147 -13.82 -22.43 -9.79
N MET A 148 -14.27 -23.67 -9.64
CA MET A 148 -14.06 -24.71 -10.63
C MET A 148 -15.19 -24.73 -11.66
N LYS A 149 -14.84 -24.69 -12.95
CA LYS A 149 -15.79 -24.88 -14.05
C LYS A 149 -15.17 -25.74 -15.14
N ARG A 150 -15.78 -26.91 -15.37
CA ARG A 150 -15.33 -27.94 -16.34
C ARG A 150 -13.87 -28.35 -16.12
N GLY A 151 -13.50 -28.61 -14.86
CA GLY A 151 -12.14 -29.06 -14.49
C GLY A 151 -11.04 -28.01 -14.65
N ARG A 152 -11.39 -26.74 -14.84
CA ARG A 152 -10.45 -25.61 -14.87
C ARG A 152 -10.80 -24.62 -13.77
N GLU A 153 -9.79 -24.02 -13.15
CA GLU A 153 -9.96 -22.92 -12.22
C GLU A 153 -10.27 -21.63 -12.99
N HIS A 154 -11.26 -20.90 -12.49
CA HIS A 154 -11.67 -19.58 -12.96
C HIS A 154 -11.77 -18.66 -11.74
N TYR A 155 -11.79 -17.35 -11.97
CA TYR A 155 -11.97 -16.39 -10.90
C TYR A 155 -13.27 -15.60 -11.09
N HIS A 156 -13.96 -15.36 -9.99
CA HIS A 156 -15.06 -14.40 -9.93
C HIS A 156 -14.57 -12.99 -10.25
N LYS A 157 -15.49 -12.07 -10.56
CA LYS A 157 -15.12 -10.65 -10.61
C LYS A 157 -14.88 -10.16 -9.18
N ILE A 158 -13.86 -9.33 -9.00
CA ILE A 158 -13.54 -8.72 -7.72
C ILE A 158 -14.63 -7.71 -7.37
N ASN A 159 -15.27 -7.90 -6.21
CA ASN A 159 -16.25 -6.98 -5.67
C ASN A 159 -15.58 -6.01 -4.69
N TRP A 160 -14.90 -5.00 -5.24
CA TRP A 160 -14.12 -4.01 -4.46
C TRP A 160 -14.92 -3.34 -3.34
N LYS A 161 -16.22 -3.14 -3.54
CA LYS A 161 -17.10 -2.52 -2.54
C LYS A 161 -17.35 -3.46 -1.35
N GLU A 162 -17.73 -4.71 -1.60
CA GLU A 162 -17.95 -5.70 -0.53
C GLU A 162 -16.66 -6.09 0.18
N LEU A 163 -15.54 -6.05 -0.54
CA LEU A 163 -14.22 -6.29 0.03
C LEU A 163 -13.70 -5.09 0.84
N GLY A 164 -14.37 -3.94 0.82
CA GLY A 164 -13.98 -2.80 1.65
C GLY A 164 -12.69 -2.11 1.22
N TYR A 165 -12.38 -2.12 -0.08
CA TYR A 165 -11.27 -1.34 -0.63
C TYR A 165 -11.51 0.16 -0.47
N PHE A 166 -10.45 0.90 -0.15
CA PHE A 166 -10.53 2.35 0.05
C PHE A 166 -9.35 3.07 -0.59
N ASP A 167 -9.60 4.30 -1.05
CA ASP A 167 -8.54 5.17 -1.54
C ASP A 167 -7.70 5.70 -0.36
N ALA A 168 -6.38 5.56 -0.45
CA ALA A 168 -5.43 6.10 0.51
C ALA A 168 -5.60 7.62 0.71
N TYR A 169 -6.16 8.31 -0.29
CA TYR A 169 -6.46 9.75 -0.25
C TYR A 169 -7.85 10.10 0.27
N ALA A 170 -8.72 9.12 0.51
CA ALA A 170 -10.01 9.36 1.13
C ALA A 170 -9.86 10.00 2.52
N SER A 171 -10.65 11.03 2.80
CA SER A 171 -10.65 11.74 4.09
C SER A 171 -11.18 10.86 5.23
N LYS A 172 -12.01 9.85 4.93
CA LYS A 172 -12.52 8.84 5.88
C LYS A 172 -12.48 7.45 5.21
N ILE A 173 -12.10 6.42 5.97
CA ILE A 173 -12.38 5.04 5.53
C ILE A 173 -13.87 4.80 5.82
N THR A 174 -14.70 4.78 4.78
CA THR A 174 -16.05 4.23 4.88
C THR A 174 -15.91 2.72 5.05
N ARG A 175 -16.12 2.25 6.29
CA ARG A 175 -16.40 0.84 6.60
C ARG A 175 -17.78 0.46 6.10
#